data_AF-A0A3D4MGH6-F1
#
_entry.id   AF-A0A3D4MGH6-F1
#
_cell.length_a   1.000
_cell.length_b   1.000
_cell.length_c   1.000
_cell.angle_alpha   90.00
_cell.angle_beta   90.00
_cell.angle_gamma   90.00
#
_symmetry.space_group_name_H-M   'P 1'
#
loop_
_entity.id
_entity.type
_entity.pdbx_description
1 polymer ?
#
loop_
_entity_poly.entity_id
_entity_poly.type
_entity_poly.pdbx_seq_one_letter_code
_entity_poly.pdbx_strand_id
1 'polypeptide(L)'
;MVRPLPEPLYGHGIVGKPKPRMTVTAHPNGRDGYVWYLGGNIAEEGAKMNEDETLQFARKELESVFPHIDWSDKQWATWAGDRAEPYDEEGHLPPGPFVQQRGRVMVAWPTKLTFAPALADRMMDKLRERKIMPEYKTEPPADKFAPAEVGRYPWEDAAWRKLRGA
;
A
#
# COMPACT_ATOMS: atom_id res chain seq x y z
N MET A 1 8.63 0.03 -8.55
CA MET A 1 9.72 -0.13 -7.55
C MET A 1 11.05 -0.07 -8.27
N VAL A 2 12.09 0.46 -7.62
CA VAL A 2 13.44 0.54 -8.19
C VAL A 2 14.50 0.18 -7.13
N ARG A 3 15.56 -0.52 -7.53
CA ARG A 3 16.67 -0.93 -6.67
C ARG A 3 17.98 -1.13 -7.46
N PRO A 4 19.14 -1.23 -6.82
CA PRO A 4 19.42 -0.78 -5.45
C PRO A 4 19.61 0.73 -5.41
N LEU A 5 19.14 1.39 -4.35
CA LEU A 5 19.45 2.79 -4.05
C LEU A 5 20.37 2.87 -2.83
N PRO A 6 21.35 3.78 -2.80
CA PRO A 6 22.32 3.84 -1.69
C PRO A 6 21.68 4.36 -0.40
N GLU A 7 20.75 5.32 -0.52
CA GLU A 7 20.15 6.02 0.61
C GLU A 7 18.64 5.80 0.71
N PRO A 8 18.07 5.81 1.92
CA PRO A 8 16.64 5.79 2.10
C PRO A 8 16.05 7.16 1.74
N LEU A 9 14.91 7.14 1.04
CA LEU A 9 14.08 8.32 0.80
C LEU A 9 12.65 8.06 1.26
N TYR A 10 12.14 8.96 2.09
CA TYR A 10 10.74 9.05 2.49
C TYR A 10 10.24 10.43 2.09
N GLY A 11 9.43 10.51 1.04
CA GLY A 11 9.11 11.80 0.44
C GLY A 11 7.80 11.79 -0.32
N HIS A 12 7.18 12.96 -0.37
CA HIS A 12 5.94 13.20 -1.07
C HIS A 12 6.11 14.40 -2.01
N GLY A 13 6.03 14.17 -3.32
CA GLY A 13 6.21 15.19 -4.34
C GLY A 13 4.97 16.06 -4.48
N ILE A 14 4.91 17.15 -3.71
CA ILE A 14 3.77 18.09 -3.72
C ILE A 14 3.74 18.86 -5.04
N VAL A 15 2.55 18.94 -5.63
CA VAL A 15 2.26 19.73 -6.84
C VAL A 15 0.93 20.45 -6.66
N GLY A 16 0.61 21.41 -7.53
CA GLY A 16 -0.69 22.12 -7.51
C GLY A 16 -1.90 21.27 -7.93
N LYS A 17 -1.84 19.94 -7.76
CA LYS A 17 -2.91 18.98 -8.08
C LYS A 17 -3.25 18.17 -6.83
N PRO A 18 -4.47 17.61 -6.73
CA PRO A 18 -4.89 16.79 -5.58
C PRO A 18 -4.02 15.56 -5.35
N LYS A 19 -3.42 15.01 -6.42
CA LYS A 19 -2.53 13.84 -6.36
C LYS A 19 -1.06 14.29 -6.36
N PRO A 20 -0.20 13.70 -5.51
CA PRO A 20 1.24 13.97 -5.55
C PRO A 20 1.85 13.50 -6.86
N ARG A 21 2.91 14.17 -7.32
CA ARG A 21 3.71 13.72 -8.46
C ARG A 21 4.23 12.29 -8.25
N MET A 22 4.76 12.02 -7.06
CA MET A 22 5.13 10.69 -6.60
C MET A 22 5.15 10.64 -5.07
N THR A 23 5.01 9.45 -4.51
CA THR A 23 5.34 9.19 -3.11
C THR A 23 6.43 8.13 -3.07
N VAL A 24 7.51 8.37 -2.35
CA VAL A 24 8.61 7.42 -2.21
C VAL A 24 8.68 6.95 -0.77
N THR A 25 8.78 5.63 -0.60
CA THR A 25 9.16 5.01 0.66
C THR A 25 10.32 4.06 0.40
N ALA A 26 11.29 4.03 1.32
CA ALA A 26 12.46 3.17 1.19
C ALA A 26 12.39 1.96 2.12
N HIS A 27 12.75 0.79 1.59
CA HIS A 27 12.72 -0.49 2.28
C HIS A 27 14.08 -1.19 2.10
N PRO A 28 14.73 -1.70 3.15
CA PRO A 28 15.99 -2.42 3.03
C PRO A 28 15.86 -3.63 2.10
N ASN A 29 16.83 -3.85 1.21
CA ASN A 29 16.79 -4.93 0.21
C ASN A 29 17.56 -6.20 0.63
N GLY A 30 17.96 -6.32 1.91
CA GLY A 30 18.61 -7.51 2.48
C GLY A 30 20.01 -7.84 1.96
N ARG A 31 20.59 -7.01 1.09
CA ARG A 31 21.99 -7.11 0.61
C ARG A 31 22.73 -5.82 0.91
N ASP A 32 22.71 -4.87 -0.03
CA ASP A 32 23.34 -3.56 0.10
C ASP A 32 22.45 -2.50 -0.56
N GLY A 33 21.80 -1.67 0.25
CA GLY A 33 20.94 -0.58 -0.18
C GLY A 33 19.43 -0.85 -0.09
N TYR A 34 18.68 0.02 -0.75
CA TYR A 34 17.24 0.15 -0.57
C TYR A 34 16.47 -0.15 -1.86
N VAL A 35 15.26 -0.68 -1.67
CA VAL A 35 14.18 -0.59 -2.64
C VAL A 35 13.45 0.72 -2.40
N TRP A 36 13.35 1.56 -3.43
CA TRP A 36 12.40 2.66 -3.43
C TRP A 36 11.06 2.16 -3.99
N TYR A 37 10.04 2.17 -3.14
CA TYR A 37 8.67 1.87 -3.51
C TYR A 37 7.93 3.17 -3.86
N LEU A 38 7.37 3.20 -5.07
CA LEU A 38 6.83 4.40 -5.69
C LEU A 38 5.30 4.32 -5.73
N GLY A 39 4.65 5.24 -5.02
CA GLY A 39 3.21 5.50 -5.07
C GLY A 39 2.90 6.87 -5.68
N GLY A 40 1.71 7.39 -5.38
CA GLY A 40 1.26 8.66 -5.93
C GLY A 40 0.88 8.56 -7.41
N ASN A 41 1.05 9.65 -8.17
CA ASN A 41 0.65 9.68 -9.58
C ASN A 41 1.35 8.62 -10.45
N ILE A 42 2.58 8.21 -10.10
CA ILE A 42 3.26 7.08 -10.77
C ILE A 42 2.41 5.80 -10.73
N ALA A 43 1.92 5.41 -9.55
CA ALA A 43 1.14 4.20 -9.39
C ALA A 43 -0.28 4.33 -9.98
N GLU A 44 -0.90 5.50 -9.83
CA GLU A 44 -2.25 5.77 -10.32
C GLU A 44 -2.35 5.81 -11.84
N GLU A 45 -1.37 6.39 -12.53
CA GLU A 45 -1.31 6.34 -14.00
C GLU A 45 -0.80 4.98 -14.49
N GLY A 46 0.15 4.36 -13.77
CA GLY A 46 0.64 3.02 -14.07
C GLY A 46 -0.47 1.95 -14.05
N ALA A 47 -1.48 2.11 -13.19
CA ALA A 47 -2.64 1.21 -13.15
C ALA A 47 -3.46 1.19 -14.46
N LYS A 48 -3.29 2.17 -15.35
CA LYS A 48 -3.95 2.27 -16.65
C LYS A 48 -3.06 1.83 -17.81
N MET A 49 -1.82 1.47 -17.53
CA MET A 49 -0.77 1.16 -18.51
C MET A 49 -0.38 -0.30 -18.42
N ASN A 50 0.30 -0.81 -19.46
CA ASN A 50 0.98 -2.08 -19.32
C ASN A 50 2.27 -1.94 -18.47
N GLU A 51 2.89 -3.07 -18.14
CA GLU A 51 4.08 -3.09 -17.28
C GLU A 51 5.25 -2.29 -17.86
N ASP A 52 5.56 -2.46 -19.15
CA ASP A 52 6.69 -1.80 -19.80
C ASP A 52 6.50 -0.28 -19.83
N GLU A 53 5.31 0.18 -20.20
CA GLU A 53 4.93 1.59 -20.17
C GLU A 53 5.04 2.18 -18.77
N THR A 54 4.55 1.47 -17.75
CA THR A 54 4.63 1.89 -16.34
C THR A 54 6.07 2.06 -15.89
N LEU A 55 6.94 1.10 -16.24
CA LEU A 55 8.35 1.14 -15.84
C LEU A 55 9.10 2.28 -16.53
N GLN A 56 8.84 2.52 -17.83
CA GLN A 56 9.44 3.64 -18.55
C GLN A 56 8.93 4.98 -18.02
N PHE A 57 7.64 5.10 -17.70
CA PHE A 57 7.07 6.28 -17.08
C PHE A 57 7.71 6.57 -15.71
N ALA A 58 7.82 5.56 -14.85
CA ALA A 58 8.45 5.69 -13.54
C ALA A 58 9.93 6.10 -13.65
N ARG A 59 10.67 5.53 -14.61
CA ARG A 59 12.07 5.89 -14.88
C ARG A 59 12.20 7.34 -15.29
N LYS A 60 11.41 7.79 -16.27
CA LYS A 60 11.41 9.18 -16.74
C LYS A 60 11.09 10.17 -15.63
N GLU A 61 10.13 9.85 -14.77
CA GLU A 61 9.77 10.70 -13.63
C GLU A 61 10.93 10.80 -12.61
N LEU A 62 11.61 9.70 -12.31
CA LEU A 62 12.75 9.70 -11.40
C LEU A 62 13.98 10.40 -11.99
N GLU A 63 14.28 10.22 -13.28
CA GLU A 63 15.34 10.96 -13.99
C GLU A 63 15.07 12.46 -13.98
N SER A 64 13.81 12.88 -14.12
CA SER A 64 13.42 14.28 -14.05
C SER A 64 13.57 14.90 -12.65
N VAL A 65 13.24 14.15 -11.59
CA VAL A 65 13.29 14.66 -10.20
C VAL A 65 14.71 14.56 -9.62
N PHE A 66 15.44 13.52 -9.97
CA PHE A 66 16.76 13.20 -9.46
C PHE A 66 17.76 13.04 -10.61
N PRO A 67 18.08 14.13 -11.33
CA PRO A 67 18.93 14.08 -12.53
C PRO A 67 20.38 13.69 -12.25
N HIS A 68 20.81 13.76 -10.98
CA HIS A 68 22.18 13.44 -10.57
C HIS A 68 22.36 11.97 -10.13
N ILE A 69 21.28 11.18 -10.05
CA ILE A 69 21.37 9.75 -9.76
C ILE A 69 21.61 9.01 -11.09
N ASP A 70 22.59 8.11 -11.12
CA ASP A 70 22.75 7.19 -12.25
C ASP A 70 21.70 6.07 -12.19
N TRP A 71 20.78 6.07 -13.15
CA TRP A 71 19.68 5.12 -13.27
C TRP A 71 20.00 3.91 -14.18
N SER A 72 21.14 3.91 -14.86
CA SER A 72 21.48 2.93 -15.91
C SER A 72 21.53 1.48 -15.41
N ASP A 73 22.11 1.26 -14.23
CA ASP A 73 22.28 -0.07 -13.63
C ASP A 73 21.15 -0.50 -12.69
N LYS A 74 20.10 0.30 -12.57
CA LYS A 74 18.99 0.03 -11.67
C LYS A 74 18.08 -1.06 -12.23
N GLN A 75 17.60 -1.90 -11.33
CA GLN A 75 16.55 -2.88 -11.57
C GLN A 75 15.20 -2.30 -11.18
N TRP A 76 14.19 -2.67 -11.97
CA TRP A 76 12.84 -2.16 -11.87
C TRP A 76 11.87 -3.32 -11.84
N ALA A 77 10.77 -3.11 -11.13
CA ALA A 77 9.64 -4.03 -11.08
C ALA A 77 8.35 -3.26 -10.75
N THR A 78 7.22 -3.77 -11.20
CA THR A 78 5.89 -3.31 -10.80
C THR A 78 5.27 -4.28 -9.79
N TRP A 79 4.21 -3.82 -9.14
CA TRP A 79 3.30 -4.67 -8.40
C TRP A 79 1.90 -4.08 -8.57
N ALA A 80 0.92 -4.92 -8.86
CA ALA A 80 -0.47 -4.54 -9.02
C ALA A 80 -1.27 -5.04 -7.81
N GLY A 81 -2.13 -4.20 -7.28
CA GLY A 81 -3.03 -4.55 -6.20
C GLY A 81 -4.21 -3.61 -6.13
N ASP A 82 -5.38 -4.17 -5.86
CA ASP A 82 -6.62 -3.41 -5.74
C ASP A 82 -6.80 -2.89 -4.32
N ARG A 83 -7.25 -1.64 -4.22
CA ARG A 83 -7.73 -1.10 -2.94
C ARG A 83 -9.16 -1.57 -2.71
N ALA A 84 -9.36 -2.32 -1.64
CA ALA A 84 -10.70 -2.71 -1.20
C ALA A 84 -11.31 -1.60 -0.33
N GLU A 85 -12.29 -0.90 -0.89
CA GLU A 85 -12.99 0.23 -0.26
C GLU A 85 -14.51 0.05 -0.38
N PRO A 86 -15.31 0.66 0.52
CA PRO A 86 -16.76 0.69 0.38
C PRO A 86 -17.15 1.32 -0.95
N TYR A 87 -18.19 0.76 -1.58
CA TYR A 87 -18.74 1.32 -2.81
C TYR A 87 -19.36 2.70 -2.57
N ASP A 88 -19.08 3.62 -3.48
CA ASP A 88 -19.63 4.98 -3.56
C ASP A 88 -20.01 5.21 -5.02
N GLU A 89 -21.26 5.61 -5.28
CA GLU A 89 -21.79 5.74 -6.65
C GLU A 89 -21.08 6.86 -7.41
N GLU A 90 -20.73 7.94 -6.71
CA GLU A 90 -20.02 9.10 -7.24
C GLU A 90 -18.50 8.91 -7.29
N GLY A 91 -17.98 7.82 -6.72
CA GLY A 91 -16.55 7.47 -6.73
C GLY A 91 -15.69 8.33 -5.79
N HIS A 92 -16.26 8.89 -4.74
CA HIS A 92 -15.52 9.63 -3.74
C HIS A 92 -14.60 8.73 -2.91
N LEU A 93 -13.43 9.26 -2.56
CA LEU A 93 -12.56 8.58 -1.60
C LEU A 93 -13.23 8.59 -0.21
N PRO A 94 -13.31 7.43 0.48
CA PRO A 94 -13.90 7.38 1.80
C PRO A 94 -13.18 8.33 2.78
N PRO A 95 -13.91 9.16 3.54
CA PRO A 95 -13.30 10.11 4.46
C PRO A 95 -12.79 9.43 5.75
N GLY A 96 -13.07 8.15 5.95
CA GLY A 96 -12.75 7.42 7.17
C GLY A 96 -13.00 5.91 7.05
N PRO A 97 -12.88 5.18 8.17
CA PRO A 97 -13.17 3.75 8.21
C PRO A 97 -14.67 3.49 8.04
N PHE A 98 -15.02 2.35 7.48
CA PHE A 98 -16.41 1.96 7.24
C PHE A 98 -16.75 0.70 8.04
N VAL A 99 -17.94 0.69 8.63
CA VAL A 99 -18.53 -0.48 9.28
C VAL A 99 -20.01 -0.54 8.91
N GLN A 100 -20.44 -1.66 8.35
CA GLN A 100 -21.85 -1.97 8.15
C GLN A 100 -22.21 -3.26 8.87
N GLN A 101 -23.36 -3.25 9.54
CA GLN A 101 -23.87 -4.42 10.23
C GLN A 101 -25.12 -4.97 9.53
N ARG A 102 -25.17 -6.30 9.41
CA ARG A 102 -26.33 -7.07 8.95
C ARG A 102 -26.55 -8.23 9.94
N GLY A 103 -27.57 -8.10 10.78
CA GLY A 103 -27.82 -9.07 11.86
C GLY A 103 -26.63 -9.18 12.82
N ARG A 104 -26.00 -10.36 12.87
CA ARG A 104 -24.83 -10.67 13.70
C ARG A 104 -23.49 -10.54 12.94
N VAL A 105 -23.52 -10.06 11.70
CA VAL A 105 -22.32 -9.90 10.86
C VAL A 105 -21.98 -8.42 10.74
N MET A 106 -20.70 -8.08 10.96
CA MET A 106 -20.15 -6.78 10.64
C MET A 106 -19.18 -6.92 9.47
N VAL A 107 -19.36 -6.08 8.45
CA VAL A 107 -18.46 -5.93 7.30
C VAL A 107 -17.78 -4.59 7.43
N ALA A 108 -16.46 -4.57 7.29
CA ALA A 108 -15.64 -3.45 7.67
C ALA A 108 -14.46 -3.25 6.72
N TRP A 109 -14.15 -1.99 6.42
CA TRP A 109 -12.95 -1.59 5.69
C TRP A 109 -12.30 -0.41 6.40
N PRO A 110 -10.99 -0.44 6.68
CA PRO A 110 -10.31 0.70 7.26
C PRO A 110 -10.15 1.85 6.26
N THR A 111 -10.19 1.58 4.94
CA THR A 111 -9.99 2.51 3.80
C THR A 111 -8.59 3.11 3.70
N LYS A 112 -7.93 3.36 4.83
CA LYS A 112 -6.47 3.60 4.94
C LYS A 112 -5.93 2.83 6.13
N LEU A 113 -4.69 2.35 6.04
CA LEU A 113 -4.05 1.66 7.17
C LEU A 113 -4.04 2.51 8.45
N THR A 114 -3.88 3.84 8.32
CA THR A 114 -3.91 4.79 9.44
C THR A 114 -5.26 4.86 10.16
N PHE A 115 -6.34 4.39 9.53
CA PHE A 115 -7.67 4.34 10.13
C PHE A 115 -7.98 3.01 10.80
N ALA A 116 -7.05 2.05 10.85
CA ALA A 116 -7.26 0.79 11.56
C ALA A 116 -7.65 0.97 13.04
N PRO A 117 -7.05 1.89 13.82
CA PRO A 117 -7.49 2.14 15.20
C PRO A 117 -8.92 2.71 15.26
N ALA A 118 -9.22 3.72 14.43
CA ALA A 118 -10.55 4.32 14.38
C ALA A 118 -11.62 3.33 13.89
N LEU A 119 -11.25 2.36 13.04
CA LEU A 119 -12.13 1.26 12.66
C LEU A 119 -12.47 0.39 13.87
N ALA A 120 -11.46 0.02 14.66
CA ALA A 120 -11.65 -0.78 15.87
C ALA A 120 -12.59 -0.06 16.85
N ASP A 121 -12.38 1.24 17.08
CA ASP A 121 -13.25 2.04 17.96
C ASP A 121 -14.72 2.01 17.50
N ARG A 122 -14.96 2.23 16.19
CA ARG A 122 -16.31 2.17 15.61
C ARG A 122 -16.96 0.78 15.76
N MET A 123 -16.19 -0.29 15.60
CA MET A 123 -16.69 -1.65 15.81
C MET A 123 -17.04 -1.88 17.29
N MET A 124 -16.21 -1.41 18.21
CA MET A 124 -16.46 -1.52 19.65
C MET A 124 -17.70 -0.71 20.07
N ASP A 125 -17.93 0.47 19.49
CA ASP A 125 -19.17 1.23 19.69
C ASP A 125 -20.40 0.43 19.26
N LYS A 126 -20.36 -0.23 18.10
CA LYS A 126 -21.47 -1.08 17.61
C LYS A 126 -21.78 -2.25 18.55
N LEU A 127 -20.76 -2.84 19.16
CA LEU A 127 -20.93 -3.88 20.18
C LEU A 127 -21.58 -3.31 21.44
N ARG A 128 -21.11 -2.15 21.93
CA ARG A 128 -21.66 -1.46 23.10
C ARG A 128 -23.12 -1.04 22.91
N GLU A 129 -23.47 -0.47 21.77
CA GLU A 129 -24.85 -0.09 21.40
C GLU A 129 -25.83 -1.27 21.54
N ARG A 130 -25.36 -2.48 21.22
CA ARG A 130 -26.13 -3.73 21.32
C ARG A 130 -25.97 -4.45 22.66
N LYS A 131 -25.25 -3.86 23.61
CA LYS A 131 -24.93 -4.47 24.91
C LYS A 131 -24.26 -5.84 24.77
N ILE A 132 -23.48 -6.03 23.70
CA ILE A 132 -22.67 -7.24 23.51
C ILE A 132 -21.44 -7.08 24.40
N MET A 133 -21.39 -7.87 25.46
CA MET A 133 -20.31 -7.87 26.45
C MET A 133 -19.75 -9.28 26.57
N PRO A 134 -18.45 -9.44 26.91
CA PRO A 134 -17.91 -10.74 27.27
C PRO A 134 -18.70 -11.36 28.43
N GLU A 135 -19.29 -12.52 28.20
CA GLU A 135 -20.06 -13.25 29.23
C GLU A 135 -19.20 -14.31 29.94
N TYR A 136 -18.20 -14.85 29.23
CA TYR A 136 -17.34 -15.92 29.72
C TYR A 136 -15.87 -15.47 29.71
N LYS A 137 -15.11 -15.90 30.73
CA LYS A 137 -13.65 -15.82 30.76
C LYS A 137 -13.08 -17.12 30.19
N THR A 138 -13.03 -17.23 28.88
CA THR A 138 -12.39 -18.36 28.18
C THR A 138 -11.12 -17.89 27.52
N GLU A 139 -10.05 -18.68 27.64
CA GLU A 139 -8.84 -18.47 26.84
C GLU A 139 -9.12 -18.89 25.38
N PRO A 140 -8.59 -18.14 24.39
CA PRO A 140 -8.62 -18.60 23.01
C PRO A 140 -7.92 -19.96 22.91
N PRO A 141 -8.48 -20.94 22.16
CA PRO A 141 -7.90 -22.28 22.05
C PRO A 141 -6.69 -22.27 21.11
N ALA A 142 -5.58 -21.69 21.56
CA ALA A 142 -4.37 -21.48 20.75
C ALA A 142 -3.70 -22.80 20.33
N ASP A 143 -3.90 -23.88 21.10
CA ASP A 143 -3.43 -25.23 20.81
C ASP A 143 -4.23 -25.94 19.71
N LYS A 144 -5.43 -25.42 19.37
CA LYS A 144 -6.33 -26.04 18.38
C LYS A 144 -6.20 -25.48 16.97
N PHE A 145 -5.52 -24.36 16.80
CA PHE A 145 -5.42 -23.68 15.51
C PHE A 145 -3.97 -23.38 15.15
N ALA A 146 -3.59 -23.70 13.92
CA ALA A 146 -2.30 -23.28 13.39
C ALA A 146 -2.28 -21.74 13.22
N PRO A 147 -1.15 -21.07 13.53
CA PRO A 147 -1.02 -19.65 13.28
C PRO A 147 -1.05 -19.36 11.78
N ALA A 148 -1.59 -18.20 11.39
CA ALA A 148 -1.52 -17.73 10.02
C ALA A 148 -0.08 -17.34 9.64
N GLU A 149 0.27 -17.54 8.38
CA GLU A 149 1.55 -17.09 7.84
C GLU A 149 1.58 -15.56 7.67
N VAL A 150 2.76 -14.96 7.85
CA VAL A 150 2.96 -13.54 7.59
C VAL A 150 3.10 -13.32 6.09
N GLY A 151 2.37 -12.33 5.56
CA GLY A 151 2.46 -11.95 4.15
C GLY A 151 3.86 -11.45 3.79
N ARG A 152 4.30 -11.76 2.57
CA ARG A 152 5.57 -11.28 2.02
C ARG A 152 5.44 -9.88 1.45
N TYR A 153 6.53 -9.13 1.44
CA TYR A 153 6.54 -7.82 0.82
C TYR A 153 6.59 -7.94 -0.71
N PRO A 154 5.92 -7.05 -1.47
CA PRO A 154 5.91 -7.10 -2.92
C PRO A 154 7.30 -7.14 -3.58
N TRP A 155 8.31 -6.51 -2.97
CA TRP A 155 9.66 -6.47 -3.51
C TRP A 155 10.47 -7.76 -3.31
N GLU A 156 10.03 -8.66 -2.44
CA GLU A 156 10.69 -9.94 -2.18
C GLU A 156 10.44 -10.94 -3.32
N ASP A 157 9.22 -10.96 -3.86
CA ASP A 157 8.81 -11.90 -4.91
C ASP A 157 8.75 -11.25 -6.31
N ALA A 158 9.13 -9.96 -6.44
CA ALA A 158 9.04 -9.22 -7.69
C ALA A 158 10.01 -9.71 -8.80
N ALA A 159 9.54 -9.66 -10.05
CA ALA A 159 10.34 -9.96 -11.24
C ALA A 159 11.24 -8.76 -11.63
N TRP A 160 12.39 -8.64 -10.99
CA TRP A 160 13.33 -7.54 -11.19
C TRP A 160 14.06 -7.60 -12.54
N ARG A 161 14.06 -6.51 -13.29
CA ARG A 161 14.77 -6.39 -14.57
C ARG A 161 15.42 -5.03 -14.78
N LYS A 162 16.53 -5.00 -15.52
CA LYS A 162 17.10 -3.74 -16.02
C LYS A 162 16.26 -3.24 -17.19
N LEU A 163 16.03 -1.93 -17.24
CA LEU A 163 15.38 -1.31 -18.39
C LEU A 163 16.45 -0.99 -19.44
N ARG A 164 16.26 -1.48 -20.66
CA ARG A 164 17.10 -1.04 -21.79
C ARG A 164 16.84 0.45 -22.04
N GLY A 165 17.89 1.19 -22.41
CA GLY A 165 17.75 2.60 -22.78
C GLY A 165 16.67 2.76 -23.86
N ALA A 166 15.93 3.86 -23.77
CA ALA A 166 15.01 4.27 -24.83
C ALA A 166 15.77 4.58 -26.11
#